data_AF-A0A2G9U3F9-F1
#
_entry.id   AF-A0A2G9U3F9-F1
#
_cell.length_a   1.000
_cell.length_b   1.000
_cell.length_c   1.000
_cell.angle_alpha   90.00
_cell.angle_beta   90.00
_cell.angle_gamma   90.00
#
_symmetry.space_group_name_H-M   'P 1'
#
loop_
_entity.id
_entity.type
_entity.pdbx_description
1 polymer ?
#
loop_
_entity_poly.entity_id
_entity_poly.type
_entity_poly.pdbx_seq_one_letter_code
_entity_poly.pdbx_strand_id
1 'polypeptide(L)'
;MGVGHGYSLAAALYCRDHSPNTKVLVVQGDSAFGFSAMELETIARYPVLSLSAECRYDELCKALGGDGYFVRSVPEIERALTQAFQKTDGPSVINVIISTDSERKAQAHPWLTRSKV
;
A
#
# COMPACT_ATOMS: atom_id res chain seq x y z
N MET A 1 13.98 -0.42 -3.84
CA MET A 1 12.69 0.31 -3.81
C MET A 1 11.76 -0.42 -4.76
N GLY A 2 10.48 -0.62 -4.41
CA GLY A 2 9.49 -1.16 -5.35
C GLY A 2 9.34 -2.69 -5.45
N VAL A 3 9.87 -3.48 -4.52
CA VAL A 3 9.73 -4.96 -4.57
C VAL A 3 8.59 -5.50 -3.70
N GLY A 4 8.03 -4.67 -2.80
CA GLY A 4 7.06 -5.11 -1.78
C GLY A 4 5.82 -5.78 -2.38
N HIS A 5 5.30 -5.24 -3.49
CA HIS A 5 4.11 -5.78 -4.15
C HIS A 5 4.35 -7.18 -4.73
N GLY A 6 5.46 -7.40 -5.43
CA GLY A 6 5.80 -8.72 -5.99
C GLY A 6 5.94 -9.79 -4.92
N TYR A 7 6.65 -9.48 -3.83
CA TYR A 7 6.74 -10.39 -2.68
C TYR A 7 5.39 -10.67 -2.04
N SER A 8 4.52 -9.66 -1.93
CA SER A 8 3.20 -9.86 -1.34
C SER A 8 2.24 -10.66 -2.20
N LEU A 9 2.33 -10.54 -3.53
CA LEU A 9 1.54 -11.37 -4.43
C LEU A 9 1.98 -12.83 -4.31
N ALA A 10 3.29 -13.08 -4.31
CA ALA A 10 3.83 -14.41 -4.11
C ALA A 10 3.41 -14.99 -2.75
N ALA A 11 3.50 -14.20 -1.67
CA ALA A 11 3.05 -14.61 -0.34
C ALA A 11 1.54 -14.86 -0.28
N ALA A 12 0.73 -14.03 -0.94
CA ALA A 12 -0.72 -14.18 -0.97
C ALA A 12 -1.14 -15.45 -1.71
N LEU A 13 -0.50 -15.76 -2.85
CA LEU A 13 -0.71 -17.01 -3.58
C LEU A 13 -0.31 -18.23 -2.73
N TYR A 14 0.82 -18.15 -2.03
CA TYR A 14 1.23 -19.22 -1.12
C TYR A 14 0.23 -19.42 0.03
N CYS A 15 -0.18 -18.33 0.69
CA CYS A 15 -1.15 -18.37 1.78
C CYS A 15 -2.52 -18.87 1.32
N ARG A 16 -2.98 -18.52 0.12
CA ARG A 16 -4.23 -19.06 -0.44
C ARG A 16 -4.25 -20.59 -0.40
N ASP A 17 -3.14 -21.22 -0.77
CA ASP A 17 -3.06 -22.68 -0.95
C ASP A 17 -2.60 -23.42 0.33
N HIS A 18 -1.83 -22.78 1.20
CA HIS A 18 -1.19 -23.42 2.36
C HIS A 18 -1.61 -22.85 3.73
N SER A 19 -2.16 -21.65 3.79
CA SER A 19 -2.53 -20.96 5.04
C SER A 19 -3.64 -19.94 4.80
N PRO A 20 -4.87 -20.39 4.45
CA PRO A 20 -5.92 -19.52 3.91
C PRO A 20 -6.45 -18.48 4.91
N ASN A 21 -6.20 -18.68 6.20
CA ASN A 21 -6.56 -17.72 7.26
C ASN A 21 -5.51 -16.62 7.46
N THR A 22 -4.32 -16.74 6.86
CA THR A 22 -3.24 -15.77 7.00
C THR A 22 -3.42 -14.64 5.99
N LYS A 23 -3.58 -13.42 6.49
CA LYS A 23 -3.63 -12.20 5.68
C LYS A 23 -2.21 -11.68 5.41
N VAL A 24 -1.99 -11.21 4.19
CA VAL A 24 -0.72 -10.57 3.80
C VAL A 24 -0.92 -9.06 3.78
N LEU A 25 -0.07 -8.34 4.53
CA LEU A 25 -0.09 -6.89 4.61
C LEU A 25 1.23 -6.33 4.06
N VAL A 26 1.13 -5.31 3.20
CA VAL A 26 2.27 -4.53 2.73
C VAL A 26 2.08 -3.08 3.11
N VAL A 27 3.11 -2.48 3.67
CA VAL A 27 3.21 -1.05 3.92
C VAL A 27 4.28 -0.49 3.00
N GLN A 28 3.89 0.41 2.11
CA GLN A 28 4.78 0.96 1.08
C GLN A 28 4.50 2.45 0.89
N GLY A 29 5.56 3.23 0.69
CA GLY A 29 5.44 4.65 0.34
C GLY A 29 4.90 4.84 -1.08
N ASP A 30 4.30 6.00 -1.32
CA ASP A 30 3.68 6.43 -2.58
C ASP A 30 4.65 6.34 -3.77
N SER A 31 5.88 6.81 -3.64
CA SER A 31 6.90 6.73 -4.69
C SER A 31 7.18 5.28 -5.09
N ALA A 32 7.33 4.40 -4.09
CA ALA A 32 7.58 2.99 -4.32
C ALA A 32 6.32 2.29 -4.88
N PHE A 33 5.11 2.71 -4.52
CA PHE A 33 3.87 2.23 -5.15
C PHE A 33 3.85 2.63 -6.62
N GLY A 34 4.18 3.88 -6.95
CA GLY A 34 4.30 4.36 -8.33
C GLY A 34 5.28 3.53 -9.16
N PHE A 35 6.45 3.18 -8.62
CA PHE A 35 7.41 2.33 -9.33
C PHE A 35 6.92 0.89 -9.56
N SER A 36 6.14 0.31 -8.64
CA SER A 36 5.68 -1.10 -8.71
C SER A 36 4.33 -1.30 -9.38
N ALA A 37 3.42 -0.32 -9.30
CA ALA A 37 2.10 -0.36 -9.93
C ALA A 37 2.19 -0.19 -11.47
N MET A 38 3.39 0.09 -11.96
CA MET A 38 3.76 0.41 -13.32
C MET A 38 4.51 -0.74 -14.02
N GLU A 39 4.16 -2.00 -13.77
CA GLU A 39 4.58 -3.09 -14.67
C GLU A 39 3.86 -2.97 -16.03
N LEU A 40 4.48 -2.14 -16.89
CA LEU A 40 4.48 -2.00 -18.36
C LEU A 40 3.16 -2.02 -19.18
N GLU A 41 2.12 -2.76 -18.82
CA GLU A 41 0.93 -2.94 -19.67
C GLU A 41 -0.11 -1.81 -19.50
N THR A 42 -0.24 -1.27 -18.29
CA THR A 42 -1.31 -0.31 -17.94
C THR A 42 -0.99 1.13 -18.37
N ILE A 43 0.30 1.54 -18.35
CA ILE A 43 0.73 2.92 -18.72
C ILE A 43 0.49 3.22 -20.20
N ALA A 44 0.61 2.22 -21.07
CA ALA A 44 0.36 2.42 -22.50
C ALA A 44 -1.10 2.78 -22.82
N ARG A 45 -2.05 2.53 -21.88
CA ARG A 45 -3.49 2.76 -22.10
C ARG A 45 -4.08 3.91 -21.28
N TYR A 46 -3.51 4.27 -20.12
CA TYR A 46 -4.02 5.35 -19.28
C TYR A 46 -2.89 6.16 -18.62
N PRO A 47 -2.89 7.51 -18.73
CA PRO A 47 -1.83 8.35 -18.20
C PRO A 47 -1.97 8.50 -16.67
N VAL A 48 -1.40 7.57 -15.91
CA VAL A 48 -1.23 7.73 -14.45
C VAL A 48 0.16 8.28 -14.19
N LEU A 49 0.40 9.55 -14.57
CA LEU A 49 1.70 10.23 -14.41
C LEU A 49 1.70 11.32 -13.34
N SER A 50 0.78 11.31 -12.39
CA SER A 50 0.76 12.35 -11.37
C SER A 50 1.21 11.81 -10.01
N LEU A 51 2.45 12.15 -9.64
CA LEU A 51 2.91 12.24 -8.23
C LEU A 51 2.20 13.39 -7.50
N SER A 52 0.91 13.60 -7.75
CA SER A 52 0.13 14.56 -6.99
C SER A 52 0.14 14.12 -5.54
N ALA A 53 0.23 15.09 -4.62
CA ALA A 53 0.22 14.85 -3.18
C ALA A 53 -0.94 13.96 -2.70
N GLU A 54 -2.03 13.88 -3.48
CA GLU A 54 -3.21 13.07 -3.19
C GLU A 54 -3.59 12.17 -4.38
N CYS A 55 -2.61 11.50 -5.00
CA CYS A 55 -2.90 10.51 -6.03
C CYS A 55 -3.87 9.44 -5.48
N ARG A 56 -4.94 9.16 -6.23
CA ARG A 56 -6.07 8.32 -5.80
C ARG A 56 -5.84 6.84 -6.10
N TYR A 57 -4.85 6.24 -5.44
CA TYR A 57 -4.55 4.80 -5.56
C TYR A 57 -5.71 3.89 -5.12
N ASP A 58 -6.56 4.39 -4.23
CA ASP A 58 -7.79 3.74 -3.81
C ASP A 58 -8.79 3.60 -4.97
N GLU A 59 -8.94 4.61 -5.81
CA GLU A 59 -9.82 4.54 -6.99
C GLU A 59 -9.24 3.60 -8.06
N LEU A 60 -7.91 3.57 -8.21
CA LEU A 60 -7.25 2.58 -9.07
C LEU A 60 -7.55 1.15 -8.62
N CYS A 61 -7.50 0.87 -7.31
CA CYS A 61 -7.82 -0.45 -6.78
C CYS A 61 -9.28 -0.84 -7.06
N LYS A 62 -10.22 0.08 -6.86
CA LYS A 62 -11.63 -0.11 -7.19
C LYS A 62 -11.85 -0.41 -8.67
N ALA A 63 -11.19 0.35 -9.55
CA ALA A 63 -11.28 0.16 -10.99
C ALA A 63 -10.79 -1.23 -11.45
N LEU A 64 -9.85 -1.83 -10.70
CA LEU A 64 -9.32 -3.17 -10.94
C LEU A 64 -10.10 -4.28 -10.20
N GLY A 65 -11.22 -3.96 -9.54
CA GLY A 65 -12.09 -4.92 -8.86
C GLY A 65 -11.73 -5.23 -7.40
N GLY A 66 -10.80 -4.46 -6.81
CA GLY A 66 -10.49 -4.52 -5.37
C GLY A 66 -11.23 -3.47 -4.55
N ASP A 67 -10.96 -3.42 -3.25
CA ASP A 67 -11.53 -2.41 -2.35
C ASP A 67 -10.53 -1.27 -2.11
N GLY A 68 -10.95 -0.03 -2.31
CA GLY A 68 -10.12 1.16 -2.09
C GLY A 68 -10.64 2.04 -0.96
N TYR A 69 -9.75 2.43 -0.05
CA TYR A 69 -10.04 3.35 1.06
C TYR A 69 -9.11 4.56 1.00
N PHE A 70 -9.66 5.76 1.16
CA PHE A 70 -8.89 7.01 1.22
C PHE A 70 -9.01 7.58 2.63
N VAL A 71 -7.88 7.72 3.34
CA VAL A 71 -7.87 8.05 4.78
C VAL A 71 -6.83 9.12 5.11
N ARG A 72 -7.15 9.94 6.12
CA ARG A 72 -6.33 11.06 6.60
C ARG A 72 -6.13 11.05 8.11
N SER A 73 -6.86 10.21 8.85
CA SER A 73 -6.83 10.18 10.30
C SER A 73 -6.67 8.77 10.85
N VAL A 74 -6.11 8.65 12.06
CA VAL A 74 -5.93 7.36 12.74
C VAL A 74 -7.26 6.59 12.88
N PRO A 75 -8.39 7.21 13.29
CA PRO A 75 -9.66 6.49 13.37
C PRO A 75 -10.16 5.99 12.00
N GLU A 76 -9.85 6.68 10.91
CA GLU A 76 -10.17 6.20 9.56
C GLU A 76 -9.32 5.01 9.17
N ILE A 77 -8.03 5.00 9.54
CA ILE A 77 -7.13 3.87 9.30
C ILE A 77 -7.66 2.62 10.02
N GLU A 78 -8.05 2.73 11.30
CA GLU A 78 -8.60 1.60 12.07
C GLU A 78 -9.85 1.01 11.44
N ARG A 79 -10.76 1.86 10.96
CA ARG A 79 -11.98 1.43 10.26
C ARG A 79 -11.66 0.75 8.94
N ALA A 80 -10.81 1.37 8.12
CA ALA A 80 -10.42 0.82 6.83
C ALA A 80 -9.70 -0.52 6.97
N LEU A 81 -8.82 -0.66 7.97
CA LEU A 81 -8.12 -1.91 8.26
C LEU A 81 -9.11 -3.00 8.67
N THR A 82 -10.06 -2.69 9.55
CA THR A 82 -11.10 -3.63 9.98
C THR A 82 -11.92 -4.14 8.79
N GLN A 83 -12.31 -3.25 7.88
CA GLN A 83 -13.06 -3.60 6.68
C GLN A 83 -12.23 -4.43 5.69
N ALA A 84 -10.98 -4.01 5.42
CA ALA A 84 -10.08 -4.72 4.52
C ALA A 84 -9.78 -6.15 4.99
N PHE A 85 -9.68 -6.38 6.31
CA PHE A 85 -9.43 -7.71 6.86
C PHE A 85 -10.64 -8.65 6.76
N GLN A 86 -11.85 -8.11 6.71
CA GLN A 86 -13.08 -8.90 6.48
C GLN A 86 -13.20 -9.38 5.03
N LYS A 87 -12.54 -8.69 4.07
CA LYS A 87 -12.52 -9.09 2.67
C LYS A 87 -11.80 -10.42 2.47
N THR A 88 -12.38 -11.31 1.68
CA THR A 88 -11.82 -12.64 1.37
C THR A 88 -11.63 -12.89 -0.12
N ASP A 89 -12.18 -12.03 -0.97
CA ASP A 89 -12.35 -12.25 -2.41
C ASP A 89 -11.50 -11.30 -3.30
N GLY A 90 -10.48 -10.66 -2.73
CA GLY A 90 -9.58 -9.81 -3.52
C GLY A 90 -8.68 -8.92 -2.67
N PRO A 91 -7.85 -8.07 -3.32
CA PRO A 91 -6.99 -7.13 -2.64
C PRO A 91 -7.77 -5.91 -2.12
N SER A 92 -7.17 -5.24 -1.15
CA SER A 92 -7.61 -3.93 -0.66
C SER A 92 -6.43 -2.96 -0.63
N VAL A 93 -6.68 -1.70 -0.98
CA VAL A 93 -5.71 -0.60 -0.88
C VAL A 93 -6.24 0.43 0.12
N ILE A 94 -5.45 0.70 1.16
CA ILE A 94 -5.71 1.80 2.10
C ILE A 94 -4.70 2.92 1.78
N ASN A 95 -5.19 3.95 1.09
CA ASN A 95 -4.42 5.13 0.69
C ASN A 95 -4.39 6.12 1.85
N VAL A 96 -3.29 6.12 2.61
CA VAL A 96 -3.09 6.96 3.79
C VAL A 96 -2.36 8.25 3.41
N ILE A 97 -3.08 9.37 3.43
CA ILE A 97 -2.46 10.67 3.23
C ILE A 97 -1.84 11.15 4.54
N ILE A 98 -0.53 11.37 4.50
CA ILE A 98 0.25 11.95 5.59
C ILE A 98 0.66 13.37 5.24
N SER A 99 0.93 14.20 6.25
CA SER A 99 1.43 15.55 6.02
C SER A 99 2.84 15.53 5.44
N THR A 100 3.13 16.38 4.45
CA THR A 100 4.44 16.42 3.76
C THR A 100 5.55 17.01 4.62
N ASP A 101 5.21 17.71 5.69
CA ASP A 101 6.11 18.22 6.72
C ASP A 101 6.31 17.24 7.89
N SER A 102 5.77 16.02 7.79
CA SER A 102 5.89 15.03 8.86
C SER A 102 7.35 14.58 9.02
N GLU A 103 7.89 14.77 10.22
CA GLU A 103 9.21 14.25 10.58
C GLU A 103 9.13 12.87 11.23
N ARG A 104 10.27 12.17 11.20
CA ARG A 104 10.42 10.90 11.89
C ARG A 104 10.34 11.13 13.39
N LYS A 105 9.44 10.42 14.08
CA LYS A 105 9.40 10.40 15.55
C LYS A 105 10.75 10.00 16.13
N ALA A 106 11.09 10.52 17.31
CA ALA A 106 12.25 10.08 18.07
C ALA A 106 12.21 8.55 18.26
N GLN A 107 13.29 7.87 17.86
CA GLN A 107 13.36 6.42 17.97
C GLN A 107 13.98 6.05 19.32
N ALA A 108 13.41 5.04 19.99
CA ALA A 108 13.89 4.57 21.29
C ALA A 108 15.31 3.98 21.25
N HIS A 109 15.74 3.51 20.08
CA HIS A 109 17.03 2.83 19.92
C HIS A 109 17.93 3.53 18.87
N PRO A 110 19.22 3.78 19.19
CA PRO A 110 20.14 4.48 18.29
C PRO A 110 20.36 3.81 16.93
N TRP A 111 20.21 2.48 16.84
CA TRP A 111 20.39 1.75 15.59
C TRP A 111 19.25 1.99 14.59
N LEU A 112 18.07 2.44 15.05
CA LEU A 112 16.96 2.83 14.18
C LEU A 112 17.22 4.17 13.51
N THR A 113 18.07 5.05 14.07
CA THR A 113 18.41 6.38 13.54
C THR A 113 19.79 6.44 12.87
N ARG A 114 20.60 5.38 12.94
CA ARG A 114 21.86 5.32 12.20
C ARG A 114 21.60 5.41 10.70
N SER A 115 21.86 6.57 10.11
CA SER A 115 22.16 6.66 8.69
C SER A 115 23.45 5.85 8.45
N LYS A 116 23.50 5.06 7.38
CA LYS A 116 24.72 4.35 6.99
C LYS A 116 25.76 5.42 6.63
N VAL A 117 26.65 5.73 7.57
CA VAL A 117 27.92 6.41 7.29
C VAL A 117 28.87 5.35 6.74
#